data_AF-A0A1Q9RZJ7-F1
#
_entry.id   AF-A0A1Q9RZJ7-F1
#
_cell.length_a   1.000
_cell.length_b   1.000
_cell.length_c   1.000
_cell.angle_alpha   90.00
_cell.angle_beta   90.00
_cell.angle_gamma   90.00
#
_symmetry.space_group_name_H-M   'P 1'
#
loop_
_entity.id
_entity.type
_entity.pdbx_description
1 polymer ?
#
loop_
_entity_poly.entity_id
_entity_poly.type
_entity_poly.pdbx_seq_one_letter_code
_entity_poly.pdbx_strand_id
1 'polypeptide(L)'
;MDITRNTIPGVGHSYDCTNRAGQRFGVLVEHTGRRLLFVHGRGGGLDDGVPERIVLDPDEADELADLLHQRSVADRLAELERQVAGLARGPANRRTDA
;
A
#
# COMPACT_ATOMS: atom_id res chain seq x y z
N MET A 1 -4.34 -7.24 -0.38
CA MET A 1 -3.38 -7.17 0.74
C MET A 1 -4.23 -7.22 1.98
N ASP A 2 -3.81 -8.01 2.96
CA ASP A 2 -4.42 -8.02 4.28
C ASP A 2 -3.60 -7.15 5.22
N ILE A 3 -4.25 -6.34 6.06
CA ILE A 3 -3.60 -5.40 6.97
C ILE A 3 -4.27 -5.48 8.33
N THR A 4 -3.50 -5.83 9.35
CA THR A 4 -3.93 -5.79 10.75
C THR A 4 -3.26 -4.62 11.45
N ARG A 5 -4.06 -3.76 12.08
CA ARG A 5 -3.55 -2.62 12.87
C ARG A 5 -3.59 -2.96 14.35
N ASN A 6 -2.43 -2.83 15.00
CA ASN A 6 -2.26 -3.02 16.43
C ASN A 6 -1.77 -1.74 17.09
N THR A 7 -2.35 -1.37 18.23
CA THR A 7 -1.84 -0.25 19.04
C THR A 7 -0.89 -0.80 20.08
N ILE A 8 0.33 -0.26 20.12
CA ILE A 8 1.33 -0.62 21.12
C ILE A 8 1.36 0.51 22.16
N PRO A 9 0.88 0.26 23.39
CA PRO A 9 0.85 1.27 24.45
C PRO A 9 2.24 1.86 24.70
N GLY A 10 2.36 3.19 24.65
CA GLY A 10 3.60 3.91 24.89
C GLY A 10 4.64 3.86 23.77
N VAL A 11 4.36 3.16 22.65
CA VAL A 11 5.27 3.11 21.48
C VAL A 11 4.64 3.66 20.22
N GLY A 12 3.50 3.11 19.77
CA GLY A 12 3.01 3.44 18.43
C GLY A 12 1.79 2.68 17.94
N HIS A 13 1.65 2.70 16.61
CA HIS A 13 0.79 1.77 15.88
C HIS A 13 1.66 0.84 15.04
N SER A 14 1.43 -0.46 15.13
CA SER A 14 1.99 -1.45 14.22
C SER A 14 0.96 -1.82 13.17
N TYR A 15 1.41 -1.98 11.94
CA TYR A 15 0.63 -2.48 10.81
C TYR A 15 1.29 -3.76 10.33
N ASP A 16 0.62 -4.89 10.54
CA ASP A 16 1.05 -6.19 10.03
C ASP A 16 0.39 -6.42 8.68
N CYS A 17 1.19 -6.49 7.62
CA CYS A 17 0.74 -6.59 6.24
C CYS A 17 1.09 -7.95 5.64
N THR A 18 0.13 -8.59 4.98
CA THR A 18 0.37 -9.78 4.15
C THR A 18 -0.01 -9.50 2.70
N ASN A 19 0.97 -9.59 1.80
CA ASN A 19 0.74 -9.35 0.38
C ASN A 19 0.12 -10.59 -0.31
N ARG A 20 -0.31 -10.42 -1.57
CA ARG A 20 -0.94 -11.52 -2.35
C ARG A 20 0.02 -12.67 -2.65
N ALA A 21 1.33 -12.43 -2.62
CA ALA A 21 2.36 -13.44 -2.79
C ALA A 21 2.71 -14.15 -1.46
N GLY A 22 1.98 -13.89 -0.37
CA GLY A 22 2.20 -14.48 0.94
C GLY A 22 3.39 -13.90 1.71
N GLN A 23 4.00 -12.81 1.25
CA GLN A 23 5.06 -12.14 2.00
C GLN A 23 4.44 -11.32 3.13
N ARG A 24 5.05 -11.43 4.31
CA ARG A 24 4.66 -10.72 5.52
C ARG A 24 5.68 -9.63 5.80
N PHE A 25 5.20 -8.41 5.99
CA PHE A 25 6.01 -7.27 6.39
C PHE A 25 5.19 -6.41 7.34
N GLY A 26 5.86 -5.61 8.17
CA GLY A 26 5.17 -4.70 9.06
C GLY A 26 5.77 -3.32 9.08
N VAL A 27 4.94 -2.38 9.51
CA VAL A 27 5.29 -0.98 9.67
C VAL A 27 4.95 -0.57 11.10
N LEU A 28 5.93 -0.17 11.88
CA LEU A 28 5.72 0.46 13.19
C LEU A 28 5.83 1.97 13.02
N VAL A 29 4.79 2.69 13.42
CA VAL A 29 4.79 4.15 13.49
C VAL A 29 4.86 4.54 14.95
N GLU A 30 6.01 5.04 15.38
CA GLU A 30 6.22 5.51 16.74
C GLU A 30 5.56 6.86 16.98
N HIS A 31 5.25 7.16 18.24
CA HIS A 31 4.73 8.47 18.67
C HIS A 31 5.70 9.62 18.37
N THR A 32 6.99 9.29 18.31
CA THR A 32 8.10 10.22 18.00
C THR A 32 8.10 10.66 16.53
N GLY A 33 7.30 10.00 15.68
CA GLY A 33 7.27 10.22 14.24
C GLY A 33 8.19 9.28 13.46
N ARG A 34 9.09 8.56 14.14
CA ARG A 34 9.93 7.54 13.51
C ARG A 34 9.10 6.37 13.01
N ARG A 35 9.49 5.81 11.88
CA ARG A 35 8.81 4.66 11.30
C ARG A 35 9.81 3.54 11.07
N LEU A 36 9.42 2.31 11.41
CA LEU A 36 10.24 1.14 11.19
C LEU A 36 9.52 0.24 10.21
N LEU A 37 10.17 -0.08 9.10
CA LEU A 37 9.76 -1.14 8.19
C LEU A 37 10.50 -2.42 8.58
N PHE A 38 9.77 -3.52 8.68
CA PHE A 38 10.39 -4.82 8.92
C PHE A 38 9.82 -5.88 8.00
N VAL A 39 10.67 -6.77 7.52
CA VAL A 39 10.29 -7.87 6.64
C VAL A 39 10.50 -9.18 7.39
N HIS A 40 9.45 -10.01 7.41
CA HIS A 40 9.59 -11.37 7.94
C HIS A 40 10.32 -12.22 6.90
N GLY A 41 11.29 -13.03 7.35
CA GLY A 41 11.98 -13.98 6.49
C GLY A 41 10.97 -14.90 5.78
N ARG A 42 11.29 -15.34 4.56
CA ARG A 42 10.45 -16.28 3.79
C ARG A 42 10.42 -17.72 4.37
N GLY A 43 10.92 -17.92 5.60
CA GLY A 43 11.06 -19.23 6.22
C GLY A 43 9.77 -19.65 6.91
N GLY A 44 9.05 -20.61 6.33
CA GLY A 44 7.92 -21.29 6.98
C GLY A 44 8.36 -22.26 8.10
N GLY A 45 9.29 -21.86 8.97
CA GLY A 45 9.83 -22.67 10.05
C GLY A 45 10.02 -21.86 11.33
N LEU A 46 10.01 -22.54 12.48
CA LEU A 46 10.10 -21.99 13.85
C LEU A 46 11.39 -21.21 14.16
N ASP A 47 12.26 -21.02 13.17
CA ASP A 47 13.45 -20.17 13.24
C ASP A 47 13.20 -18.94 12.35
N ASP A 48 12.20 -18.14 12.75
CA ASP A 48 11.96 -16.82 12.20
C ASP A 48 13.15 -15.94 12.64
N GLY A 49 14.22 -15.99 11.86
CA GLY A 49 15.41 -15.17 12.06
C GLY A 49 15.02 -13.70 12.26
N VAL A 50 15.85 -12.97 13.01
CA VAL A 50 15.62 -11.56 13.36
C VAL A 50 15.15 -10.80 12.12
N PRO A 51 13.91 -10.25 12.10
CA PRO A 51 13.38 -9.60 10.92
C PRO A 51 14.31 -8.45 10.55
N GLU A 52 14.63 -8.35 9.26
CA GLU A 52 15.42 -7.24 8.75
C GLU A 52 14.62 -5.95 8.97
N ARG A 53 15.26 -4.97 9.61
CA ARG A 53 14.64 -3.72 10.04
C ARG A 53 15.29 -2.56 9.32
N ILE A 54 14.47 -1.72 8.72
CA ILE A 54 14.85 -0.43 8.16
C ILE A 54 14.18 0.62 9.03
N VAL A 55 14.99 1.36 9.78
CA VAL A 55 14.53 2.52 10.55
C VAL A 55 14.53 3.71 9.61
N LEU A 56 13.42 4.42 9.56
CA LEU A 56 13.24 5.61 8.75
C LEU A 56 12.92 6.77 9.69
N ASP A 57 13.67 7.86 9.54
CA ASP A 57 13.29 9.13 10.12
C ASP A 57 12.04 9.70 9.40
N PRO A 58 11.34 10.69 9.98
CA PRO A 58 10.06 11.16 9.46
C PRO A 58 10.11 11.63 8.00
N ASP A 59 11.18 12.31 7.61
CA ASP A 59 11.45 12.80 6.26
C ASP A 59 11.73 11.67 5.27
N GLU A 60 12.60 10.71 5.61
CA GLU A 60 12.89 9.55 4.76
C GLU A 60 11.64 8.71 4.49
N ALA A 61 10.76 8.59 5.49
CA ALA A 61 9.53 7.87 5.32
C ALA A 61 8.46 8.64 4.53
N ASP A 62 8.47 9.98 4.58
CA ASP A 62 7.63 10.79 3.70
C ASP A 62 8.09 10.64 2.24
N GLU A 63 9.41 10.67 1.98
CA GLU A 63 9.96 10.40 0.65
C GLU A 63 9.64 8.98 0.15
N LEU A 64 9.76 7.97 1.02
CA LEU A 64 9.38 6.60 0.69
C LEU A 64 7.89 6.48 0.36
N ALA A 65 7.03 7.17 1.11
CA ALA A 65 5.60 7.20 0.83
C ALA A 65 5.33 7.81 -0.55
N ASP A 66 6.00 8.90 -0.91
CA ASP A 66 5.90 9.51 -2.23
C ASP A 66 6.35 8.56 -3.34
N LEU A 67 7.49 7.89 -3.19
CA LEU A 67 7.98 6.88 -4.15
C LEU A 67 6.98 5.73 -4.35
N LEU A 68 6.36 5.26 -3.27
CA LEU A 68 5.32 4.23 -3.33
C LEU A 68 4.03 4.73 -3.99
N HIS A 69 3.72 6.02 -3.89
CA HIS A 69 2.56 6.66 -4.53
C HIS A 69 2.78 7.01 -6.01
N GLN A 70 4.01 7.21 -6.47
CA GLN A 70 4.31 7.71 -7.83
C GLN A 70 3.75 6.83 -8.96
N ARG A 71 3.70 5.50 -8.80
CA ARG A 71 3.04 4.63 -9.79
C ARG A 71 1.52 4.73 -9.79
N SER A 72 0.90 5.10 -8.67
CA SER A 72 -0.56 5.19 -8.56
C SER A 72 -1.15 6.34 -9.37
N VAL A 73 -0.41 7.44 -9.58
CA VAL A 73 -0.93 8.62 -10.28
C VAL A 73 -1.10 8.34 -11.78
N ALA A 74 -0.12 7.73 -12.42
CA ALA A 74 -0.18 7.42 -13.86
C ALA A 74 -1.25 6.36 -14.16
N ASP A 75 -1.32 5.29 -13.36
CA ASP A 75 -2.34 4.25 -13.52
C ASP A 75 -3.75 4.79 -13.24
N ARG A 76 -3.90 5.66 -12.24
CA ARG A 76 -5.18 6.31 -11.90
C ARG A 76 -5.59 7.35 -12.94
N LEU A 77 -4.64 8.07 -13.55
CA LEU A 77 -4.90 8.98 -14.67
C LEU A 77 -5.38 8.18 -15.89
N ALA A 78 -4.69 7.08 -16.22
CA ALA A 78 -5.09 6.21 -17.32
C ALA A 78 -6.48 5.55 -17.08
N GLU A 79 -6.80 5.20 -15.83
CA GLU A 79 -8.15 4.74 -15.43
C GLU A 79 -9.20 5.83 -15.64
N LEU A 80 -8.90 7.07 -15.23
CA LEU A 80 -9.79 8.23 -15.41
C LEU A 80 -10.03 8.54 -16.90
N GLU A 81 -8.98 8.53 -17.70
CA GLU A 81 -9.06 8.74 -19.16
C GLU A 81 -9.92 7.68 -19.83
N ARG A 82 -9.79 6.41 -19.43
CA ARG A 82 -10.66 5.32 -19.91
C ARG A 82 -12.12 5.54 -19.55
N GLN A 83 -12.40 6.00 -18.33
CA GLN A 83 -13.78 6.28 -17.88
C GLN A 83 -14.41 7.48 -18.64
N VAL A 84 -13.66 8.57 -18.82
CA VAL A 84 -14.12 9.74 -19.58
C VAL A 84 -14.33 9.39 -21.06
N ALA A 85 -13.43 8.61 -21.66
CA ALA A 85 -13.58 8.11 -23.02
C ALA A 85 -14.79 7.17 -23.17
N GLY A 86 -15.13 6.41 -22.13
CA GLY A 86 -16.33 5.56 -22.09
C GLY A 86 -17.62 6.39 -22.01
N LEU A 87 -17.64 7.46 -21.22
CA LEU A 87 -18.78 8.38 -21.09
C LEU A 87 -19.00 9.20 -22.36
N ALA A 88 -17.93 9.61 -23.04
CA ALA A 88 -18.00 10.28 -24.34
C ALA A 88 -18.54 9.36 -25.46
N ARG A 89 -18.59 8.04 -25.24
CA ARG A 89 -19.00 7.03 -26.23
C ARG A 89 -20.43 6.46 -26.04
N GLY A 90 -21.26 6.95 -25.12
CA GLY A 90 -22.60 6.36 -24.90
C GLY A 90 -23.78 7.35 -24.80
N PRO A 91 -24.99 7.02 -25.29
CA PRO A 91 -25.40 5.89 -26.15
C PRO A 91 -25.73 6.34 -27.59
N ALA A 92 -25.29 5.56 -28.58
CA ALA A 92 -25.82 5.65 -29.94
C ALA A 92 -27.32 5.32 -29.91
N ASN A 93 -28.10 6.37 -30.16
CA ASN A 93 -29.51 6.45 -30.50
C ASN A 93 -30.10 5.12 -31.05
N ARG A 94 -30.92 4.44 -30.23
CA ARG A 94 -31.80 3.36 -30.69
C ARG A 94 -33.23 3.91 -30.79
N ARG A 95 -33.47 4.74 -31.80
CA ARG A 95 -34.81 5.18 -32.25
C ARG A 95 -34.81 5.44 -33.75
N THR A 96 -35.02 4.38 -34.53
CA THR A 96 -35.83 4.39 -35.75
C THR A 96 -36.26 2.95 -36.07
N ASP A 97 -37.35 2.82 -36.82
CA ASP A 97 -38.11 1.62 -37.19
C ASP A 97 -39.24 1.32 -36.18
N ALA A 98 -40.39 2.01 -36.28
CA ALA A 98 -41.44 1.96 -37.31
C ALA A 98 -42.25 0.66 -37.26
#